data_AF-A0AA42BGG4-F1
#
_entry.id   AF-A0AA42BGG4-F1
#
_cell.length_a   1.000
_cell.length_b   1.000
_cell.length_c   1.000
_cell.angle_alpha   90.00
_cell.angle_beta   90.00
_cell.angle_gamma   90.00
#
_symmetry.space_group_name_H-M   'P 1'
#
loop_
_entity.id
_entity.type
_entity.pdbx_description
1 polymer ?
#
loop_
_entity_poly.entity_id
_entity_poly.type
_entity_poly.pdbx_seq_one_letter_code
_entity_poly.pdbx_strand_id
1 'polypeptide(L)'
;MPSRATMRWCLTALLAWSGHALAWDYTPGAIPGLISVLGFLTVQTQALDRAIQRFPGQREELIRARTQFDNAFPQALARTRRLIAGIPLSDDERQLLIERALDIHQPSVMTATQTAQTAHALAERVVERAQGNQDRATLQTLLAVVYDDRPADELSSRFTQAVTLSDWPNARGASLGLRLPFSWERVPPTPPRKPDPARVAIGAWANQGGSGLSRIELIVHPTEGDPETVPDSREPRWMRDAVKQAVAAPCRLIGWGTQSFGGRTGVWASYIGESPGPHIPRATGNTLVGRVFMVPTDGALLMLHMQSPATSPEQASAVRLRYEPLWNAVAASFSVSGATP
;
A
#
# COMPACT_ATOMS: atom_id res chain seq x y z
N MET A 1 -27.89 -28.33 -28.37
CA MET A 1 -26.44 -28.10 -28.47
C MET A 1 -26.21 -26.62 -28.75
N PRO A 2 -25.64 -25.82 -27.83
CA PRO A 2 -25.40 -24.42 -28.12
C PRO A 2 -24.23 -24.29 -29.11
N SER A 3 -24.36 -23.33 -30.04
CA SER A 3 -23.44 -23.18 -31.17
C SER A 3 -22.03 -22.78 -30.71
N ARG A 4 -21.00 -23.19 -31.47
CA ARG A 4 -19.58 -22.85 -31.22
C ARG A 4 -19.33 -21.33 -31.16
N ALA A 5 -20.22 -20.51 -31.71
CA ALA A 5 -20.14 -19.05 -31.64
C ALA A 5 -20.52 -18.51 -30.25
N THR A 6 -21.57 -19.05 -29.62
CA THR A 6 -22.02 -18.64 -28.27
C THR A 6 -20.99 -19.04 -27.20
N MET A 7 -20.32 -20.17 -27.40
CA MET A 7 -19.24 -20.64 -26.51
C MET A 7 -17.98 -19.78 -26.61
N ARG A 8 -17.67 -19.19 -27.78
CA ARG A 8 -16.56 -18.24 -27.97
C ARG A 8 -16.82 -16.88 -27.34
N TRP A 9 -18.07 -16.42 -27.29
CA TRP A 9 -18.46 -15.21 -26.57
C TRP A 9 -18.42 -15.40 -25.05
N CYS A 10 -18.82 -16.56 -24.52
CA CYS A 10 -18.66 -16.85 -23.10
C CYS A 10 -17.18 -17.02 -22.69
N LEU A 11 -16.33 -17.59 -23.56
CA LEU A 11 -14.88 -17.70 -23.31
C LEU A 11 -14.16 -16.35 -23.40
N THR A 12 -14.59 -15.43 -24.27
CA THR A 12 -14.06 -14.05 -24.29
C THR A 12 -14.62 -13.20 -23.17
N ALA A 13 -15.86 -13.44 -22.70
CA ALA A 13 -16.40 -12.80 -21.49
C ALA A 13 -15.69 -13.28 -20.20
N LEU A 14 -15.25 -14.55 -20.15
CA LEU A 14 -14.42 -15.08 -19.06
C LEU A 14 -12.95 -14.65 -19.15
N LEU A 15 -12.43 -14.30 -20.33
CA LEU A 15 -11.10 -13.70 -20.52
C LEU A 15 -11.12 -12.16 -20.43
N ALA A 16 -12.29 -11.54 -20.52
CA ALA A 16 -12.54 -10.11 -20.26
C ALA A 16 -13.01 -9.85 -18.82
N TRP A 17 -13.14 -10.88 -17.99
CA TRP A 17 -12.77 -10.75 -16.59
C TRP A 17 -11.26 -10.53 -16.55
N SER A 18 -10.86 -9.30 -16.88
CA SER A 18 -9.59 -8.74 -16.49
C SER A 18 -9.34 -9.21 -15.07
N GLY A 19 -8.37 -10.12 -14.94
CA GLY A 19 -7.87 -10.64 -13.68
C GLY A 19 -7.29 -9.47 -12.90
N HIS A 20 -8.17 -8.65 -12.34
CA HIS A 20 -7.89 -7.87 -11.16
C HIS A 20 -7.71 -8.96 -10.10
N ALA A 21 -6.49 -9.51 -10.05
CA ALA A 21 -6.00 -10.22 -8.87
C ALA A 21 -6.50 -9.38 -7.69
N LEU A 22 -7.37 -9.96 -6.86
CA LEU A 22 -8.11 -9.28 -5.79
C LEU A 22 -7.21 -8.21 -5.16
N ALA A 23 -7.43 -6.95 -5.55
CA ALA A 23 -6.42 -5.93 -5.38
C ALA A 23 -6.33 -5.45 -3.92
N TRP A 24 -7.44 -5.59 -3.21
CA TRP A 24 -7.57 -5.18 -1.83
C TRP A 24 -7.45 -6.36 -0.87
N ASP A 25 -6.60 -6.21 0.15
CA ASP A 25 -6.52 -7.17 1.26
C ASP A 25 -7.78 -7.04 2.15
N TYR A 26 -8.71 -7.99 2.07
CA TYR A 26 -9.93 -8.01 2.89
C TYR A 26 -9.69 -8.54 4.31
N THR A 27 -8.78 -7.92 5.04
CA THR A 27 -8.49 -8.29 6.44
C THR A 27 -9.55 -7.73 7.40
N PRO A 28 -9.68 -8.28 8.62
CA PRO A 28 -10.56 -7.73 9.65
C PRO A 28 -10.29 -6.26 10.00
N GLY A 29 -9.05 -5.78 9.81
CA GLY A 29 -8.69 -4.36 9.99
C GLY A 29 -9.04 -3.49 8.79
N ALA A 30 -8.93 -4.02 7.57
CA ALA A 30 -9.12 -3.25 6.34
C ALA A 30 -10.59 -3.03 5.98
N ILE A 31 -11.47 -4.00 6.27
CA ILE A 31 -12.91 -3.90 5.95
C ILE A 31 -13.58 -2.71 6.67
N PRO A 32 -13.44 -2.52 8.00
CA PRO A 32 -14.05 -1.38 8.69
C PRO A 32 -13.55 -0.03 8.17
N GLY A 33 -12.27 0.07 7.80
CA GLY A 33 -11.71 1.27 7.17
C GLY A 33 -12.40 1.58 5.84
N LEU A 34 -12.56 0.58 4.97
CA LEU A 34 -13.20 0.73 3.66
C LEU A 34 -14.67 1.19 3.80
N ILE A 35 -15.39 0.60 4.75
CA ILE A 35 -16.78 0.97 5.07
C ILE A 35 -16.86 2.41 5.60
N SER A 36 -15.94 2.81 6.48
CA SER A 36 -15.87 4.18 7.01
C SER A 36 -15.61 5.21 5.90
N VAL A 37 -14.71 4.90 4.97
CA VAL A 37 -14.44 5.75 3.80
C VAL A 37 -15.66 5.85 2.88
N LEU A 38 -16.44 4.77 2.70
CA LEU A 38 -17.69 4.83 1.95
C LEU A 38 -18.68 5.80 2.60
N GLY A 39 -18.88 5.68 3.92
CA GLY A 39 -19.76 6.56 4.68
C GLY A 39 -19.34 8.03 4.56
N PHE A 40 -18.06 8.30 4.80
CA PHE A 40 -17.44 9.61 4.67
C PHE A 40 -17.67 10.24 3.28
N LEU A 41 -17.34 9.52 2.21
CA LEU A 41 -17.46 10.03 0.83
C LEU A 41 -18.92 10.24 0.43
N THR A 42 -19.80 9.33 0.84
CA THR A 42 -21.23 9.41 0.51
C THR A 42 -21.88 10.61 1.20
N VAL A 43 -21.62 10.80 2.49
CA VAL A 43 -22.16 11.93 3.26
C VAL A 43 -21.61 13.26 2.78
N GLN A 44 -20.31 13.35 2.47
CA GLN A 44 -19.75 14.57 1.88
C GLN A 44 -20.41 14.93 0.55
N THR A 45 -20.61 13.93 -0.33
CA THR A 45 -21.25 14.14 -1.64
C THR A 45 -22.70 14.60 -1.47
N GLN A 46 -23.49 13.92 -0.63
CA GLN A 46 -24.88 14.27 -0.36
C GLN A 46 -25.01 15.66 0.28
N ALA A 47 -24.13 16.00 1.22
CA ALA A 47 -24.13 17.32 1.86
C ALA A 47 -23.82 18.44 0.85
N LEU A 48 -22.83 18.23 -0.03
CA LEU A 48 -22.50 19.18 -1.10
C LEU A 48 -23.66 19.34 -2.09
N ASP A 49 -24.23 18.24 -2.58
CA ASP A 49 -25.35 18.27 -3.54
C ASP A 49 -26.56 19.01 -2.96
N ARG A 50 -26.90 18.75 -1.70
CA ARG A 50 -28.00 19.41 -1.00
C ARG A 50 -27.70 20.89 -0.72
N ALA A 51 -26.47 21.23 -0.32
CA ALA A 51 -26.07 22.63 -0.12
C ALA A 51 -26.13 23.44 -1.43
N ILE A 52 -25.66 22.87 -2.54
CA ILE A 52 -25.68 23.48 -3.87
C ILE A 52 -27.11 23.81 -4.30
N GLN A 53 -28.06 22.92 -4.04
CA GLN A 53 -29.47 23.12 -4.38
C GLN A 53 -30.15 24.16 -3.46
N ARG A 54 -29.81 24.16 -2.17
CA ARG A 54 -30.48 25.00 -1.15
C ARG A 54 -29.95 26.43 -1.09
N PHE A 55 -28.67 26.65 -1.40
CA PHE A 55 -28.00 27.95 -1.25
C PHE A 55 -27.37 28.43 -2.57
N PRO A 56 -28.16 28.97 -3.51
CA PRO A 56 -27.67 29.36 -4.84
C PRO A 56 -26.57 30.43 -4.80
N GLY A 57 -26.56 31.31 -3.79
CA GLY A 57 -25.51 32.32 -3.61
C GLY A 57 -24.13 31.77 -3.26
N GLN A 58 -24.01 30.52 -2.82
CA GLN A 58 -22.74 29.84 -2.49
C GLN A 58 -22.40 28.73 -3.48
N ARG A 59 -23.17 28.60 -4.56
CA ARG A 59 -23.06 27.48 -5.51
C ARG A 59 -21.67 27.37 -6.12
N GLU A 60 -21.07 28.48 -6.53
CA GLU A 60 -19.73 28.48 -7.15
C GLU A 60 -18.66 27.98 -6.19
N GLU A 61 -18.73 28.40 -4.92
CA GLU A 61 -17.80 27.99 -3.88
C GLU A 61 -17.91 26.49 -3.59
N LEU A 62 -19.14 25.98 -3.43
CA LEU A 62 -19.41 24.57 -3.17
C LEU A 62 -18.98 23.68 -4.35
N ILE A 63 -19.23 24.12 -5.59
CA ILE A 63 -18.76 23.41 -6.79
C ILE A 63 -17.23 23.41 -6.84
N ARG A 64 -16.58 24.54 -6.55
CA ARG A 64 -15.12 24.63 -6.51
C ARG A 64 -14.53 23.68 -5.46
N ALA A 65 -15.10 23.64 -4.26
CA ALA A 65 -14.67 22.73 -3.20
C ALA A 65 -14.80 21.27 -3.63
N ARG A 66 -15.94 20.90 -4.24
CA ARG A 66 -16.14 19.56 -4.83
C ARG A 66 -15.08 19.23 -5.87
N THR A 67 -14.86 20.11 -6.85
CA THR A 67 -13.88 19.88 -7.91
C THR A 67 -12.46 19.74 -7.36
N GLN A 68 -12.08 20.52 -6.35
CA GLN A 68 -10.78 20.38 -5.70
C GLN A 68 -10.62 19.02 -5.00
N PHE A 69 -11.66 18.55 -4.32
CA PHE A 69 -11.64 17.22 -3.69
C PHE A 69 -11.58 16.10 -4.73
N ASP A 70 -12.41 16.16 -5.78
CA ASP A 70 -12.45 15.16 -6.85
C ASP A 70 -11.13 15.11 -7.64
N ASN A 71 -10.44 16.25 -7.80
CA ASN A 71 -9.10 16.29 -8.39
C ASN A 71 -8.02 15.70 -7.47
N ALA A 72 -8.14 15.91 -6.14
CA ALA A 72 -7.20 15.36 -5.17
C ALA A 72 -7.38 13.84 -4.99
N PHE A 73 -8.61 13.35 -5.07
CA PHE A 73 -8.97 11.94 -4.87
C PHE A 73 -9.84 11.42 -6.03
N PRO A 74 -9.27 11.23 -7.24
CA PRO A 74 -10.02 10.88 -8.42
C PRO A 74 -10.82 9.59 -8.28
N GLN A 75 -12.11 9.65 -8.58
CA GLN A 75 -13.04 8.51 -8.59
C GLN A 75 -13.11 7.76 -7.23
N ALA A 76 -12.72 8.40 -6.12
CA ALA A 76 -12.64 7.74 -4.81
C ALA A 76 -13.92 6.99 -4.45
N LEU A 77 -15.09 7.63 -4.56
CA LEU A 77 -16.37 7.00 -4.21
C LEU A 77 -16.70 5.78 -5.09
N ALA A 78 -16.45 5.89 -6.40
CA ALA A 78 -16.70 4.79 -7.33
C ALA A 78 -15.75 3.60 -7.07
N ARG A 79 -14.47 3.89 -6.78
CA ARG A 79 -13.47 2.88 -6.40
C ARG A 79 -13.84 2.21 -5.08
N THR A 80 -14.19 2.97 -4.05
CA THR A 80 -14.64 2.41 -2.76
C THR A 80 -15.83 1.47 -2.95
N ARG A 81 -16.84 1.86 -3.76
CA ARG A 81 -17.99 1.00 -4.06
C ARG A 81 -17.59 -0.30 -4.78
N ARG A 82 -16.68 -0.21 -5.76
CA ARG A 82 -16.12 -1.40 -6.46
C ARG A 82 -15.45 -2.35 -5.46
N LEU A 83 -14.65 -1.82 -4.54
CA LEU A 83 -13.95 -2.62 -3.54
C LEU A 83 -14.91 -3.25 -2.52
N ILE A 84 -15.97 -2.54 -2.12
CA ILE A 84 -17.00 -3.08 -1.23
C ILE A 84 -17.78 -4.22 -1.89
N ALA A 85 -18.08 -4.12 -3.18
CA ALA A 85 -18.69 -5.21 -3.94
C ALA A 85 -17.82 -6.47 -4.00
N GLY A 86 -16.50 -6.34 -3.84
CA GLY A 86 -15.57 -7.48 -3.77
C GLY A 86 -15.43 -8.13 -2.40
N ILE A 87 -16.06 -7.59 -1.33
CA ILE A 87 -16.04 -8.21 -0.01
C ILE A 87 -16.77 -9.57 -0.08
N PRO A 88 -16.19 -10.66 0.44
CA PRO A 88 -16.75 -12.01 0.38
C PRO A 88 -17.90 -12.21 1.40
N LEU A 89 -18.97 -11.45 1.22
CA LEU A 89 -20.23 -11.51 1.95
C LEU A 89 -21.37 -11.74 0.97
N SER A 90 -22.52 -12.21 1.46
CA SER A 90 -23.76 -12.18 0.69
C SER A 90 -24.18 -10.73 0.39
N ASP A 91 -24.99 -10.53 -0.64
CA ASP A 91 -25.45 -9.19 -1.01
C ASP A 91 -26.27 -8.53 0.11
N ASP A 92 -27.09 -9.30 0.84
CA ASP A 92 -27.87 -8.82 1.98
C ASP A 92 -26.99 -8.37 3.16
N GLU A 93 -25.97 -9.16 3.52
CA GLU A 93 -25.01 -8.79 4.56
C GLU A 93 -24.20 -7.55 4.19
N ARG A 94 -23.78 -7.45 2.92
CA ARG A 94 -23.06 -6.30 2.40
C ARG A 94 -23.93 -5.05 2.44
N GLN A 95 -25.19 -5.16 2.02
CA GLN A 95 -26.15 -4.06 2.04
C GLN A 95 -26.40 -3.57 3.47
N LEU A 96 -26.61 -4.49 4.42
CA LEU A 96 -26.80 -4.16 5.83
C LEU A 96 -25.58 -3.43 6.42
N LEU A 97 -24.36 -3.83 6.05
CA LEU A 97 -23.13 -3.14 6.48
C LEU A 97 -23.06 -1.71 5.92
N ILE A 98 -23.41 -1.53 4.65
CA ILE A 98 -23.45 -0.21 4.00
C ILE A 98 -24.49 0.68 4.68
N GLU A 99 -25.70 0.18 4.90
CA GLU A 99 -26.80 0.93 5.53
C GLU A 99 -26.41 1.40 6.93
N ARG A 100 -25.89 0.49 7.77
CA ARG A 100 -25.43 0.86 9.12
C ARG A 100 -24.34 1.93 9.10
N ALA A 101 -23.42 1.86 8.15
CA ALA A 101 -22.37 2.87 8.02
C ALA A 101 -22.92 4.23 7.59
N LEU A 102 -23.90 4.24 6.67
CA LEU A 102 -24.54 5.47 6.22
C LEU A 102 -25.40 6.11 7.31
N ASP A 103 -26.16 5.30 8.06
CA ASP A 103 -27.02 5.76 9.16
C ASP A 103 -26.23 6.50 10.24
N ILE A 104 -25.03 6.04 10.57
CA ILE A 104 -24.13 6.70 11.54
C ILE A 104 -23.79 8.12 11.10
N HIS A 105 -23.65 8.36 9.80
CA HIS A 105 -23.19 9.65 9.27
C HIS A 105 -24.33 10.55 8.76
N GLN A 106 -25.54 10.02 8.56
CA GLN A 106 -26.73 10.74 8.08
C GLN A 106 -27.04 12.05 8.84
N PRO A 107 -26.96 12.11 10.19
CA PRO A 107 -27.23 13.34 10.94
C PRO A 107 -26.28 14.50 10.56
N SER A 108 -25.06 14.18 10.12
CA SER A 108 -24.05 15.17 9.72
C SER A 108 -24.45 15.92 8.44
N VAL A 109 -25.16 15.25 7.52
CA VAL A 109 -25.68 15.89 6.29
C VAL A 109 -26.68 16.99 6.64
N MET A 110 -27.58 16.69 7.57
CA MET A 110 -28.59 17.65 8.00
C MET A 110 -27.92 18.88 8.60
N THR A 111 -27.03 18.71 9.58
CA THR A 111 -26.33 19.82 10.24
C THR A 111 -25.50 20.66 9.28
N ALA A 112 -24.78 20.03 8.34
CA ALA A 112 -23.95 20.76 7.37
C ALA A 112 -24.77 21.62 6.39
N THR A 113 -26.07 21.37 6.25
CA THR A 113 -26.94 22.02 5.26
C THR A 113 -28.08 22.85 5.88
N GLN A 114 -28.02 23.11 7.19
CA GLN A 114 -29.06 23.87 7.92
C GLN A 114 -29.12 25.33 7.48
N THR A 115 -27.97 26.02 7.45
CA THR A 115 -27.85 27.46 7.17
C THR A 115 -26.80 27.74 6.09
N ALA A 116 -26.82 28.96 5.54
CA ALA A 116 -25.80 29.41 4.61
C ALA A 116 -24.40 29.41 5.26
N GLN A 117 -24.29 29.73 6.55
CA GLN A 117 -23.02 29.69 7.27
C GLN A 117 -22.48 28.26 7.38
N THR A 118 -23.33 27.27 7.66
CA THR A 118 -22.90 25.86 7.73
C THR A 118 -22.50 25.30 6.37
N ALA A 119 -23.12 25.79 5.28
CA ALA A 119 -22.78 25.42 3.91
C ALA A 119 -21.43 26.03 3.47
N HIS A 120 -21.14 27.27 3.84
CA HIS A 120 -19.81 27.87 3.67
C HIS A 120 -18.74 27.07 4.44
N ALA A 121 -18.98 26.78 5.72
CA ALA A 121 -18.07 25.94 6.52
C ALA A 121 -17.92 24.51 5.97
N LEU A 122 -18.93 23.98 5.25
CA LEU A 122 -18.80 22.72 4.53
C LEU A 122 -17.83 22.85 3.36
N ALA A 123 -17.92 23.91 2.56
CA ALA A 123 -17.00 24.16 1.45
C ALA A 123 -15.55 24.25 1.96
N GLU A 124 -15.30 25.05 3.00
CA GLU A 124 -13.98 25.18 3.63
C GLU A 124 -13.42 23.82 4.10
N ARG A 125 -14.20 23.05 4.84
CA ARG A 125 -13.78 21.70 5.29
C ARG A 125 -13.46 20.77 4.14
N VAL A 126 -14.21 20.82 3.03
CA VAL A 126 -13.95 19.98 1.86
C VAL A 126 -12.64 20.38 1.18
N VAL A 127 -12.33 21.68 1.12
CA VAL A 127 -11.05 22.19 0.62
C VAL A 127 -9.90 21.75 1.52
N GLU A 128 -10.04 21.87 2.84
CA GLU A 128 -9.06 21.40 3.82
C GLU A 128 -8.80 19.89 3.68
N ARG A 129 -9.86 19.08 3.57
CA ARG A 129 -9.75 17.64 3.34
C ARG A 129 -9.05 17.32 2.05
N ALA A 130 -9.34 18.06 0.97
CA ALA A 130 -8.65 17.90 -0.30
C ALA A 130 -7.14 18.09 -0.11
N GLN A 131 -6.70 19.03 0.73
CA GLN A 131 -5.29 19.27 1.06
C GLN A 131 -4.67 18.19 1.96
N GLY A 132 -5.46 17.29 2.54
CA GLY A 132 -5.00 16.25 3.47
C GLY A 132 -5.27 16.57 4.94
N ASN A 133 -5.91 17.69 5.24
CA ASN A 133 -6.24 18.08 6.62
C ASN A 133 -7.50 17.35 7.07
N GLN A 134 -7.34 16.08 7.43
CA GLN A 134 -8.39 15.22 7.95
C GLN A 134 -7.80 14.15 8.87
N ASP A 135 -8.67 13.35 9.48
CA ASP A 135 -8.25 12.20 10.29
C ASP A 135 -7.27 11.30 9.52
N ARG A 136 -6.15 10.94 10.17
CA ARG A 136 -5.06 10.19 9.55
C ARG A 136 -5.54 8.84 9.02
N ALA A 137 -6.31 8.09 9.80
CA ALA A 137 -6.77 6.76 9.40
C ALA A 137 -7.72 6.83 8.19
N THR A 138 -8.59 7.84 8.16
CA THR A 138 -9.46 8.14 7.02
C THR A 138 -8.65 8.48 5.77
N LEU A 139 -7.65 9.37 5.88
CA LEU A 139 -6.80 9.75 4.76
C LEU A 139 -5.98 8.56 4.24
N GLN A 140 -5.39 7.76 5.11
CA GLN A 140 -4.61 6.58 4.73
C GLN A 140 -5.45 5.57 3.96
N THR A 141 -6.66 5.29 4.43
CA THR A 141 -7.57 4.36 3.76
C THR A 141 -8.05 4.94 2.43
N LEU A 142 -8.40 6.23 2.39
CA LEU A 142 -8.79 6.92 1.17
C LEU A 142 -7.70 6.86 0.10
N LEU A 143 -6.44 7.13 0.48
CA LEU A 143 -5.30 7.05 -0.42
C LEU A 143 -5.04 5.61 -0.88
N ALA A 144 -5.13 4.63 0.03
CA ALA A 144 -5.03 3.23 -0.34
C ALA A 144 -6.08 2.86 -1.40
N VAL A 145 -7.33 3.34 -1.28
CA VAL A 145 -8.39 3.11 -2.28
C VAL A 145 -8.08 3.81 -3.60
N VAL A 146 -7.64 5.06 -3.55
CA VAL A 146 -7.32 5.85 -4.75
C VAL A 146 -6.15 5.23 -5.51
N TYR A 147 -5.13 4.73 -4.82
CA TYR A 147 -3.92 4.17 -5.43
C TYR A 147 -3.91 2.63 -5.47
N ASP A 148 -5.02 1.97 -5.18
CA ASP A 148 -5.10 0.50 -5.11
C ASP A 148 -4.51 -0.16 -6.37
N ASP A 149 -4.98 0.21 -7.56
CA ASP A 149 -4.50 -0.39 -8.82
C ASP A 149 -3.05 0.01 -9.17
N ARG A 150 -2.55 1.15 -8.66
CA ARG A 150 -1.23 1.73 -8.98
C ARG A 150 -0.59 2.36 -7.74
N PRO A 151 -0.07 1.54 -6.81
CA PRO A 151 0.40 2.04 -5.53
C PRO A 151 1.65 2.92 -5.63
N ALA A 152 2.44 2.76 -6.71
CA ALA A 152 3.61 3.60 -6.99
C ALA A 152 3.26 5.07 -7.27
N ASP A 153 2.08 5.33 -7.85
CA ASP A 153 1.67 6.68 -8.24
C ASP A 153 1.49 7.59 -7.01
N GLU A 154 1.24 7.01 -5.82
CA GLU A 154 1.14 7.76 -4.57
C GLU A 154 2.45 8.47 -4.20
N LEU A 155 3.61 7.88 -4.52
CA LEU A 155 4.93 8.50 -4.28
C LEU A 155 5.18 9.74 -5.15
N SER A 156 4.47 9.84 -6.28
CA SER A 156 4.48 11.03 -7.14
C SER A 156 3.43 12.06 -6.72
N SER A 157 2.56 11.72 -5.77
CA SER A 157 1.57 12.63 -5.19
C SER A 157 2.20 13.50 -4.10
N ARG A 158 1.43 14.47 -3.60
CA ARG A 158 1.81 15.23 -2.39
C ARG A 158 1.72 14.41 -1.10
N PHE A 159 0.99 13.29 -1.12
CA PHE A 159 0.72 12.47 0.06
C PHE A 159 1.81 11.41 0.21
N THR A 160 2.96 11.84 0.74
CA THR A 160 4.07 10.94 1.05
C THR A 160 4.56 11.20 2.47
N GLN A 161 5.26 10.22 3.05
CA GLN A 161 5.92 10.38 4.33
C GLN A 161 7.41 10.11 4.19
N ALA A 162 8.22 10.92 4.87
CA ALA A 162 9.64 10.71 5.00
C ALA A 162 9.92 9.92 6.29
N VAL A 163 10.77 8.91 6.20
CA VAL A 163 11.22 8.09 7.33
C VAL A 163 12.71 8.30 7.49
N THR A 164 13.15 8.50 8.73
CA THR A 164 14.56 8.55 9.11
C THR A 164 14.81 7.65 10.31
N LEU A 165 15.86 6.82 10.26
CA LEU A 165 16.23 5.87 11.33
C LEU A 165 17.74 5.96 11.61
N SER A 166 18.13 6.25 12.86
CA SER A 166 19.53 6.50 13.26
C SER A 166 20.14 5.50 14.25
N ASP A 167 19.31 4.69 14.94
CA ASP A 167 19.75 3.95 16.13
C ASP A 167 19.84 2.43 15.89
N TRP A 168 20.37 2.04 14.74
CA TRP A 168 20.47 0.63 14.34
C TRP A 168 21.86 0.05 14.65
N PRO A 169 22.00 -1.28 14.84
CA PRO A 169 23.28 -1.89 15.19
C PRO A 169 24.36 -1.64 14.13
N ASN A 170 25.53 -1.16 14.54
CA ASN A 170 26.63 -0.73 13.66
C ASN A 170 26.34 0.53 12.83
N ALA A 171 25.37 1.36 13.23
CA ALA A 171 25.10 2.62 12.55
C ALA A 171 26.32 3.56 12.47
N ARG A 172 27.24 3.54 13.45
CA ARG A 172 28.42 4.45 13.50
C ARG A 172 28.07 5.93 13.21
N GLY A 173 26.91 6.40 13.69
CA GLY A 173 26.40 7.75 13.42
C GLY A 173 25.62 7.91 12.11
N ALA A 174 25.51 6.85 11.31
CA ALA A 174 24.75 6.83 10.08
C ALA A 174 23.23 6.78 10.32
N SER A 175 22.50 7.52 9.50
CA SER A 175 21.05 7.50 9.42
C SER A 175 20.58 6.98 8.07
N LEU A 176 19.44 6.30 8.09
CA LEU A 176 18.76 5.75 6.93
C LEU A 176 17.55 6.60 6.62
N GLY A 177 17.50 7.12 5.40
CA GLY A 177 16.36 7.88 4.87
C GLY A 177 15.62 7.06 3.82
N LEU A 178 14.28 7.09 3.86
CA LEU A 178 13.45 6.62 2.76
C LEU A 178 12.14 7.40 2.66
N ARG A 179 11.51 7.39 1.48
CA ARG A 179 10.17 7.91 1.24
C ARG A 179 9.18 6.76 1.06
N LEU A 180 8.04 6.87 1.72
CA LEU A 180 6.95 5.90 1.65
C LEU A 180 5.64 6.57 1.25
N PRO A 181 4.69 5.82 0.64
CA PRO A 181 3.34 6.32 0.47
C PRO A 181 2.70 6.59 1.83
N PHE A 182 1.86 7.62 1.93
CA PHE A 182 1.21 7.97 3.20
C PHE A 182 0.21 6.90 3.66
N SER A 183 -0.40 6.18 2.70
CA SER A 183 -1.30 5.05 2.93
C SER A 183 -0.67 3.83 3.60
N TRP A 184 0.65 3.85 3.84
CA TRP A 184 1.38 2.81 4.55
C TRP A 184 1.59 3.22 6.01
N GLU A 185 1.32 2.34 6.96
CA GLU A 185 1.47 2.64 8.39
C GLU A 185 2.55 1.77 9.01
N ARG A 186 3.25 2.32 10.01
CA ARG A 186 4.28 1.59 10.74
C ARG A 186 3.63 0.47 11.54
N VAL A 187 4.23 -0.71 11.49
CA VAL A 187 3.74 -1.93 12.13
C VAL A 187 4.93 -2.64 12.79
N PRO A 188 4.68 -3.54 13.76
CA PRO A 188 5.73 -4.43 14.25
C PRO A 188 6.33 -5.25 13.08
N PRO A 189 7.66 -5.42 13.01
CA PRO A 189 8.28 -6.29 12.03
C PRO A 189 7.82 -7.74 12.15
N THR A 190 7.82 -8.47 11.04
CA THR A 190 7.49 -9.90 11.06
C THR A 190 8.58 -10.67 11.81
N PRO A 191 8.24 -11.39 12.90
CA PRO A 191 9.21 -12.21 13.60
C PRO A 191 9.63 -13.37 12.67
N PRO A 192 10.93 -13.68 12.57
CA PRO A 192 11.38 -14.82 11.79
C PRO A 192 10.90 -16.13 12.44
N ARG A 193 10.63 -17.17 11.62
CA ARG A 193 10.22 -18.49 12.12
C ARG A 193 11.22 -19.13 13.09
N LYS A 194 12.50 -18.83 12.91
CA LYS A 194 13.59 -19.21 13.81
C LYS A 194 14.34 -17.94 14.22
N PRO A 195 14.74 -17.80 15.49
CA PRO A 195 15.60 -16.72 15.90
C PRO A 195 16.87 -16.69 15.04
N ASP A 196 17.13 -15.55 14.43
CA ASP A 196 18.36 -15.29 13.70
C ASP A 196 18.98 -14.02 14.29
N PRO A 197 20.00 -14.14 15.16
CA PRO A 197 20.62 -12.99 15.81
C PRO A 197 21.32 -12.06 14.81
N ALA A 198 21.58 -12.54 13.59
CA ALA A 198 22.15 -11.75 12.52
C ALA A 198 21.07 -11.01 11.69
N ARG A 199 19.78 -11.15 12.01
CA ARG A 199 18.68 -10.44 11.35
C ARG A 199 18.03 -9.45 12.32
N VAL A 200 18.33 -8.17 12.19
CA VAL A 200 17.72 -7.11 13.00
C VAL A 200 16.77 -6.28 12.15
N ALA A 201 15.46 -6.49 12.30
CA ALA A 201 14.46 -5.64 11.65
C ALA A 201 14.28 -4.34 12.46
N ILE A 202 14.61 -3.21 11.84
CA ILE A 202 14.63 -1.88 12.49
C ILE A 202 13.41 -1.03 12.12
N GLY A 203 12.65 -1.44 11.10
CA GLY A 203 11.39 -0.81 10.72
C GLY A 203 10.55 -1.73 9.84
N ALA A 204 9.23 -1.60 9.94
CA ALA A 204 8.29 -2.28 9.06
C ALA A 204 7.06 -1.42 8.83
N TRP A 205 6.50 -1.51 7.64
CA TRP A 205 5.29 -0.80 7.21
C TRP A 205 4.37 -1.74 6.45
N ALA A 206 3.06 -1.55 6.61
CA ALA A 206 2.05 -2.27 5.83
C ALA A 206 1.13 -1.32 5.09
N ASN A 207 0.64 -1.76 3.93
CA ASN A 207 -0.34 -1.04 3.13
C ASN A 207 -1.69 -0.90 3.86
N GLN A 208 -2.60 -0.11 3.29
CA GLN A 208 -3.96 0.09 3.79
C GLN A 208 -4.01 0.55 5.26
N GLY A 209 -3.17 1.54 5.60
CA GLY A 209 -3.08 2.07 6.95
C GLY A 209 -2.67 1.03 7.99
N GLY A 210 -1.82 0.07 7.62
CA GLY A 210 -1.32 -0.95 8.55
C GLY A 210 -2.13 -2.24 8.57
N SER A 211 -3.33 -2.23 7.98
CA SER A 211 -4.26 -3.37 8.00
C SER A 211 -4.06 -4.36 6.86
N GLY A 212 -3.30 -3.98 5.83
CA GLY A 212 -3.04 -4.83 4.68
C GLY A 212 -1.94 -5.86 4.90
N LEU A 213 -1.76 -6.70 3.88
CA LEU A 213 -0.86 -7.85 3.91
C LEU A 213 0.46 -7.59 3.18
N SER A 214 0.54 -6.55 2.34
CA SER A 214 1.80 -6.16 1.71
C SER A 214 2.68 -5.42 2.72
N ARG A 215 3.98 -5.71 2.69
CA ARG A 215 4.95 -5.25 3.70
C ARG A 215 6.20 -4.66 3.06
N ILE A 216 6.73 -3.63 3.71
CA ILE A 216 8.07 -3.09 3.49
C ILE A 216 8.78 -3.22 4.84
N GLU A 217 9.87 -3.96 4.90
CA GLU A 217 10.69 -4.15 6.09
C GLU A 217 12.11 -3.65 5.81
N LEU A 218 12.66 -2.92 6.79
CA LEU A 218 14.07 -2.54 6.80
C LEU A 218 14.80 -3.41 7.79
N ILE A 219 15.75 -4.18 7.27
CA ILE A 219 16.50 -5.20 7.99
C ILE A 219 17.98 -4.83 7.92
N VAL A 220 18.67 -4.98 9.05
CA VAL A 220 20.11 -4.85 9.17
C VAL A 220 20.68 -6.21 9.46
N HIS A 221 21.69 -6.60 8.70
CA HIS A 221 22.55 -7.73 9.00
C HIS A 221 23.93 -7.23 9.42
N PRO A 222 24.25 -7.21 10.72
CA PRO A 222 25.58 -6.82 11.20
C PRO A 222 26.64 -7.77 10.65
N THR A 223 27.75 -7.24 10.14
CA THR A 223 28.85 -8.06 9.60
C THR A 223 30.13 -7.83 10.40
N GLU A 224 30.89 -8.90 10.64
CA GLU A 224 32.27 -8.80 11.12
C GLU A 224 33.18 -8.40 9.95
N GLY A 225 33.32 -7.09 9.74
CA GLY A 225 34.10 -6.51 8.63
C GLY A 225 33.24 -6.05 7.45
N ASP A 226 33.90 -5.50 6.44
CA ASP A 226 33.21 -4.93 5.28
C ASP A 226 32.74 -6.05 4.34
N PRO A 227 31.43 -6.11 4.01
CA PRO A 227 30.92 -7.08 3.05
C PRO A 227 31.64 -6.97 1.70
N GLU A 228 31.78 -8.11 0.99
CA GLU A 228 32.31 -8.12 -0.39
C GLU A 228 31.60 -7.04 -1.22
N THR A 229 32.38 -6.11 -1.79
CA THR A 229 31.87 -5.06 -2.67
C THR A 229 31.08 -5.69 -3.81
N VAL A 230 30.00 -5.03 -4.25
CA VAL A 230 29.18 -5.53 -5.37
C VAL A 230 30.04 -5.65 -6.63
N PRO A 231 30.23 -6.86 -7.18
CA PRO A 231 31.04 -7.05 -8.38
C PRO A 231 30.24 -6.68 -9.65
N ASP A 232 30.92 -6.15 -10.67
CA ASP A 232 30.27 -5.63 -11.88
C ASP A 232 29.66 -6.69 -12.81
N SER A 233 30.19 -7.92 -12.79
CA SER A 233 29.92 -8.94 -13.82
C SER A 233 29.42 -10.29 -13.29
N ARG A 234 29.17 -10.42 -11.99
CA ARG A 234 28.71 -11.69 -11.39
C ARG A 234 27.79 -11.49 -10.20
N GLU A 235 27.07 -12.55 -9.84
CA GLU A 235 26.27 -12.60 -8.62
C GLU A 235 27.20 -12.53 -7.39
N PRO A 236 26.99 -11.60 -6.43
CA PRO A 236 27.77 -11.58 -5.19
C PRO A 236 27.51 -12.84 -4.36
N ARG A 237 28.56 -13.36 -3.69
CA ARG A 237 28.48 -14.64 -2.97
C ARG A 237 27.47 -14.61 -1.81
N TRP A 238 27.37 -13.47 -1.15
CA TRP A 238 26.47 -13.25 -0.01
C TRP A 238 25.01 -13.06 -0.41
N MET A 239 24.70 -12.79 -1.68
CA MET A 239 23.36 -12.35 -2.11
C MET A 239 22.28 -13.39 -1.79
N ARG A 240 22.53 -14.67 -2.08
CA ARG A 240 21.51 -15.71 -1.85
C ARG A 240 21.20 -15.90 -0.38
N ASP A 241 22.22 -15.83 0.47
CA ASP A 241 22.05 -16.03 1.90
C ASP A 241 21.39 -14.80 2.53
N ALA A 242 21.74 -13.58 2.09
CA ALA A 242 21.04 -12.36 2.46
C ALA A 242 19.54 -12.41 2.10
N VAL A 243 19.19 -12.88 0.90
CA VAL A 243 17.78 -13.06 0.51
C VAL A 243 17.08 -14.08 1.42
N LYS A 244 17.69 -15.24 1.68
CA LYS A 244 17.09 -16.24 2.59
C LYS A 244 16.86 -15.69 3.99
N GLN A 245 17.80 -14.91 4.51
CA GLN A 245 17.69 -14.26 5.82
C GLN A 245 16.59 -13.20 5.85
N ALA A 246 16.51 -12.34 4.82
CA ALA A 246 15.46 -11.34 4.72
C ALA A 246 14.07 -11.98 4.68
N VAL A 247 13.90 -12.98 3.80
CA VAL A 247 12.63 -13.69 3.59
C VAL A 247 12.25 -14.59 4.76
N ALA A 248 13.22 -15.18 5.45
CA ALA A 248 13.04 -16.10 6.58
C ALA A 248 12.07 -17.28 6.31
N ALA A 249 11.94 -17.67 5.03
CA ALA A 249 11.09 -18.76 4.54
C ALA A 249 11.66 -19.36 3.23
N PRO A 250 11.26 -20.58 2.83
CA PRO A 250 11.64 -21.14 1.55
C PRO A 250 11.27 -20.21 0.39
N CYS A 251 12.25 -19.89 -0.46
CA CYS A 251 12.04 -19.03 -1.62
C CYS A 251 12.89 -19.46 -2.81
N ARG A 252 12.35 -19.19 -4.00
CA ARG A 252 13.02 -19.35 -5.29
C ARG A 252 13.29 -17.97 -5.89
N LEU A 253 14.55 -17.71 -6.22
CA LEU A 253 14.96 -16.50 -6.94
C LEU A 253 14.40 -16.51 -8.36
N ILE A 254 13.95 -15.35 -8.82
CA ILE A 254 13.40 -15.11 -10.16
C ILE A 254 14.37 -14.29 -11.00
N GLY A 255 15.08 -13.36 -10.36
CA GLY A 255 16.04 -12.48 -11.01
C GLY A 255 16.76 -11.61 -10.00
N TRP A 256 17.87 -11.02 -10.43
CA TRP A 256 18.66 -10.10 -9.64
C TRP A 256 19.35 -9.10 -10.57
N GLY A 257 19.87 -8.01 -10.00
CA GLY A 257 20.68 -7.04 -10.71
C GLY A 257 21.28 -6.02 -9.75
N THR A 258 22.07 -5.08 -10.29
CA THR A 258 22.66 -3.99 -9.52
C THR A 258 21.83 -2.71 -9.66
N GLN A 259 21.91 -1.83 -8.65
CA GLN A 259 21.28 -0.52 -8.63
C GLN A 259 22.08 0.43 -7.73
N SER A 260 22.03 1.73 -7.99
CA SER A 260 22.61 2.76 -7.10
C SER A 260 21.58 3.25 -6.07
N PHE A 261 22.01 3.39 -4.81
CA PHE A 261 21.23 3.84 -3.65
C PHE A 261 21.96 5.01 -3.00
N GLY A 262 21.49 6.24 -3.25
CA GLY A 262 22.16 7.44 -2.71
C GLY A 262 23.65 7.53 -3.08
N GLY A 263 24.05 7.02 -4.26
CA GLY A 263 25.44 6.98 -4.72
C GLY A 263 26.22 5.70 -4.38
N ARG A 264 25.68 4.80 -3.54
CA ARG A 264 26.29 3.49 -3.25
C ARG A 264 25.73 2.41 -4.16
N THR A 265 26.60 1.56 -4.72
CA THR A 265 26.16 0.39 -5.50
C THR A 265 25.64 -0.69 -4.57
N GLY A 266 24.42 -1.15 -4.83
CA GLY A 266 23.80 -2.29 -4.17
C GLY A 266 23.22 -3.28 -5.18
N VAL A 267 22.49 -4.26 -4.66
CA VAL A 267 21.93 -5.37 -5.42
C VAL A 267 20.44 -5.48 -5.12
N TRP A 268 19.62 -5.77 -6.12
CA TRP A 268 18.24 -6.20 -5.91
C TRP A 268 18.09 -7.66 -6.32
N ALA A 269 17.21 -8.38 -5.63
CA ALA A 269 16.85 -9.75 -5.96
C ALA A 269 15.35 -9.96 -5.77
N SER A 270 14.68 -10.47 -6.80
CA SER A 270 13.27 -10.85 -6.77
C SER A 270 13.10 -12.34 -6.52
N TYR A 271 12.06 -12.70 -5.78
CA TYR A 271 11.78 -14.08 -5.42
C TYR A 271 10.27 -14.38 -5.42
N ILE A 272 9.93 -15.65 -5.57
CA ILE A 272 8.64 -16.23 -5.17
C ILE A 272 8.95 -17.17 -4.02
N GLY A 273 8.21 -17.07 -2.92
CA GLY A 273 8.41 -17.91 -1.75
C GLY A 273 7.11 -18.38 -1.14
N GLU A 274 7.24 -19.16 -0.08
CA GLU A 274 6.11 -19.61 0.72
C GLU A 274 5.81 -18.61 1.84
N SER A 275 4.53 -18.31 2.07
CA SER A 275 4.10 -17.41 3.14
C SER A 275 4.35 -18.04 4.53
N PRO A 276 5.02 -17.34 5.46
CA PRO A 276 5.14 -17.78 6.84
C PRO A 276 3.86 -17.43 7.61
N GLY A 277 2.80 -18.21 7.44
CA GLY A 277 1.56 -18.08 8.21
C GLY A 277 0.91 -19.41 8.55
N PRO A 278 0.05 -19.48 9.58
CA PRO A 278 -0.85 -20.62 9.75
C PRO A 278 -1.73 -20.75 8.51
N HIS A 279 -2.14 -21.97 8.14
CA HIS A 279 -3.20 -22.16 7.15
C HIS A 279 -4.46 -21.41 7.64
N ILE A 280 -4.74 -20.24 7.06
CA ILE A 280 -6.00 -19.54 7.32
C ILE A 280 -7.06 -20.26 6.49
N PRO A 281 -8.11 -20.83 7.11
CA PRO A 281 -9.22 -21.39 6.36
C PRO A 281 -9.78 -20.29 5.44
N ARG A 282 -9.78 -20.53 4.12
CA ARG A 282 -10.20 -19.62 3.03
C ARG A 282 -9.17 -18.59 2.54
N ALA A 283 -7.93 -18.55 3.03
CA ALA A 283 -6.86 -17.83 2.33
C ALA A 283 -6.41 -18.68 1.13
N THR A 284 -6.67 -18.18 -0.09
CA THR A 284 -6.44 -18.92 -1.33
C THR A 284 -4.98 -18.89 -1.80
N GLY A 285 -3.99 -18.89 -0.91
CA GLY A 285 -2.58 -19.05 -1.30
C GLY A 285 -1.54 -18.84 -0.20
N ASN A 286 -0.59 -19.77 -0.09
CA ASN A 286 0.64 -19.62 0.68
C ASN A 286 1.78 -19.07 -0.19
N THR A 287 1.50 -18.21 -1.18
CA THR A 287 2.53 -17.68 -2.08
C THR A 287 2.86 -16.24 -1.69
N LEU A 288 4.14 -15.94 -1.59
CA LEU A 288 4.65 -14.58 -1.51
C LEU A 288 5.44 -14.26 -2.77
N VAL A 289 5.33 -13.03 -3.23
CA VAL A 289 6.27 -12.45 -4.18
C VAL A 289 6.91 -11.24 -3.55
N GLY A 290 8.21 -11.09 -3.74
CA GLY A 290 8.92 -9.99 -3.15
C GLY A 290 10.20 -9.63 -3.87
N ARG A 291 10.79 -8.53 -3.40
CA ARG A 291 12.10 -8.05 -3.80
C ARG A 291 12.85 -7.59 -2.57
N VAL A 292 14.12 -7.98 -2.49
CA VAL A 292 15.06 -7.50 -1.48
C VAL A 292 16.07 -6.60 -2.18
N PHE A 293 16.25 -5.39 -1.67
CA PHE A 293 17.32 -4.47 -2.08
C PHE A 293 18.38 -4.47 -0.99
N MET A 294 19.62 -4.74 -1.35
CA MET A 294 20.74 -5.00 -0.45
C MET A 294 21.84 -3.98 -0.71
N VAL A 295 22.24 -3.24 0.32
CA VAL A 295 23.26 -2.20 0.25
C VAL A 295 24.37 -2.53 1.26
N PRO A 296 25.54 -2.96 0.77
CA PRO A 296 26.75 -3.07 1.57
C PRO A 296 27.11 -1.73 2.20
N THR A 297 27.32 -1.72 3.52
CA THR A 297 27.82 -0.58 4.30
C THR A 297 28.92 -1.03 5.24
N ASP A 298 29.61 -0.07 5.86
CA ASP A 298 30.78 -0.34 6.69
C ASP A 298 30.33 -1.03 7.99
N GLY A 299 30.56 -2.34 8.08
CA GLY A 299 30.14 -3.19 9.20
C GLY A 299 28.68 -3.66 9.21
N ALA A 300 27.92 -3.45 8.13
CA ALA A 300 26.57 -4.02 8.00
C ALA A 300 26.12 -4.18 6.55
N LEU A 301 25.24 -5.17 6.31
CA LEU A 301 24.43 -5.27 5.10
C LEU A 301 23.02 -4.75 5.39
N LEU A 302 22.67 -3.64 4.76
CA LEU A 302 21.32 -3.07 4.85
C LEU A 302 20.41 -3.72 3.82
N MET A 303 19.21 -4.10 4.22
CA MET A 303 18.26 -4.81 3.37
C MET A 303 16.89 -4.15 3.47
N LEU A 304 16.38 -3.65 2.33
CA LEU A 304 15.00 -3.24 2.17
C LEU A 304 14.22 -4.40 1.55
N HIS A 305 13.45 -5.11 2.37
CA HIS A 305 12.68 -6.28 2.00
C HIS A 305 11.22 -5.89 1.76
N MET A 306 10.73 -6.10 0.54
CA MET A 306 9.37 -5.75 0.17
C MET A 306 8.65 -6.96 -0.40
N GLN A 307 7.44 -7.20 0.09
CA GLN A 307 6.70 -8.41 -0.24
C GLN A 307 5.19 -8.19 -0.25
N SER A 308 4.52 -8.98 -1.08
CA SER A 308 3.07 -9.00 -1.21
C SER A 308 2.58 -10.43 -1.36
N PRO A 309 1.44 -10.80 -0.75
CA PRO A 309 0.84 -12.10 -0.94
C PRO A 309 0.31 -12.28 -2.36
N ALA A 310 0.34 -13.52 -2.82
CA ALA A 310 -0.32 -13.98 -4.02
C ALA A 310 -1.12 -15.25 -3.69
N THR A 311 -2.27 -15.40 -4.34
CA THR A 311 -3.11 -16.60 -4.20
C THR A 311 -2.42 -17.84 -4.80
N SER A 312 -1.64 -17.66 -5.86
CA SER A 312 -0.89 -18.76 -6.46
C SER A 312 0.42 -18.28 -7.09
N PRO A 313 1.36 -19.20 -7.38
CA PRO A 313 2.56 -18.89 -8.15
C PRO A 313 2.27 -18.26 -9.51
N GLU A 314 1.15 -18.62 -10.16
CA GLU A 314 0.72 -18.05 -11.43
C GLU A 314 0.27 -16.59 -11.25
N GLN A 315 -0.46 -16.29 -10.17
CA GLN A 315 -0.90 -14.92 -9.86
C GLN A 315 0.22 -14.03 -9.30
N ALA A 316 1.33 -14.61 -8.83
CA ALA A 316 2.49 -13.87 -8.33
C ALA A 316 3.04 -12.88 -9.37
N SER A 317 2.97 -13.20 -10.67
CA SER A 317 3.40 -12.29 -11.74
C SER A 317 2.53 -11.04 -11.83
N ALA A 318 1.21 -11.16 -11.64
CA ALA A 318 0.29 -10.03 -11.65
C ALA A 318 0.51 -9.12 -10.43
N VAL A 319 0.67 -9.71 -9.25
CA VAL A 319 1.00 -8.98 -8.01
C VAL A 319 2.33 -8.25 -8.16
N ARG A 320 3.34 -8.91 -8.74
CA ARG A 320 4.64 -8.29 -9.02
C ARG A 320 4.51 -7.10 -9.96
N LEU A 321 3.80 -7.23 -11.09
CA LEU A 321 3.62 -6.12 -12.03
C LEU A 321 2.96 -4.90 -11.40
N ARG A 322 2.08 -5.12 -10.40
CA ARG A 322 1.43 -4.05 -9.65
C ARG A 322 2.35 -3.37 -8.63
N TYR A 323 3.12 -4.14 -7.86
CA TYR A 323 3.91 -3.60 -6.74
C TYR A 323 5.38 -3.31 -7.06
N GLU A 324 5.95 -3.94 -8.09
CA GLU A 324 7.36 -3.73 -8.48
C GLU A 324 7.69 -2.25 -8.78
N PRO A 325 6.83 -1.47 -9.45
CA PRO A 325 7.07 -0.03 -9.60
C PRO A 325 7.16 0.72 -8.27
N LEU A 326 6.33 0.35 -7.27
CA LEU A 326 6.40 0.92 -5.92
C LEU A 326 7.72 0.54 -5.27
N TRP A 327 8.09 -0.74 -5.31
CA TRP A 327 9.32 -1.22 -4.70
C TRP A 327 10.55 -0.50 -5.25
N ASN A 328 10.63 -0.34 -6.57
CA ASN A 328 11.71 0.39 -7.22
C ASN A 328 11.73 1.88 -6.81
N ALA A 329 10.56 2.51 -6.70
CA ALA A 329 10.47 3.92 -6.31
C ALA A 329 10.86 4.16 -4.84
N VAL A 330 10.43 3.28 -3.92
CA VAL A 330 10.88 3.32 -2.52
C VAL A 330 12.39 3.10 -2.43
N ALA A 331 12.91 2.08 -3.12
CA ALA A 331 14.33 1.77 -3.17
C ALA A 331 15.17 2.93 -3.74
N ALA A 332 14.69 3.63 -4.77
CA ALA A 332 15.36 4.79 -5.34
C ALA A 332 15.44 5.98 -4.37
N SER A 333 14.51 6.07 -3.42
CA SER A 333 14.56 7.08 -2.35
C SER A 333 15.44 6.69 -1.16
N PHE A 334 15.90 5.43 -1.10
CA PHE A 334 16.69 4.90 -0.01
C PHE A 334 18.09 5.52 -0.03
N SER A 335 18.49 6.08 1.11
CA SER A 335 19.79 6.73 1.29
C SER A 335 20.37 6.45 2.66
N VAL A 336 21.70 6.39 2.72
CA VAL A 336 22.48 6.28 3.95
C VAL A 336 23.30 7.56 4.06
N SER A 337 23.16 8.28 5.17
CA SER A 337 23.89 9.53 5.41
C SER A 337 24.59 9.49 6.77
N GLY A 338 25.67 10.24 6.95
CA GLY A 338 26.35 10.36 8.25
C GLY A 338 27.29 9.20 8.64
N ALA A 339 27.52 8.22 7.77
CA ALA A 339 28.63 7.29 7.92
C ALA A 339 29.93 8.06 7.64
N THR A 340 30.68 8.45 8.69
CA THR A 340 32.07 8.90 8.49
C THR A 340 32.92 7.73 8.00
N PRO A 341 33.77 7.95 6.97
CA PRO A 341 34.64 6.90 6.42
C PRO A 341 35.65 6.35 7.43
#